data_AF-A0AA43D1X3-F1
#
_entry.id   AF-A0AA43D1X3-F1
#
_cell.length_a   1.000
_cell.length_b   1.000
_cell.length_c   1.000
_cell.angle_alpha   90.00
_cell.angle_beta   90.00
_cell.angle_gamma   90.00
#
_symmetry.space_group_name_H-M   'P 1'
#
loop_
_entity.id
_entity.type
_entity.pdbx_description
1 polymer ?
#
loop_
_entity_poly.entity_id
_entity_poly.type
_entity_poly.pdbx_seq_one_letter_code
_entity_poly.pdbx_strand_id
1 'polypeptide(L)'
;MRACNPCTACCDGWLKINIQGQAVHQGKPCAHSSGNGCRIYAERPVDPCVYFKCGWLGEDSTLPEWMKPVLAKVIFLPAQSAWRGLLVDMAVPVGRSIPQRALIWLRQHAEKSNRPLIWTENLKQDGEFTEKQNVYAYGPVEFQEKTRKLVIEHDGSVRRILNAMALPPAFRSPALGTVSETSLPRYQ
;
A
#
# COMPACT_ATOMS: atom_id res chain seq x y z
N MET A 1 -8.52 6.90 -20.10
CA MET A 1 -8.07 7.31 -18.75
C MET A 1 -8.59 6.31 -17.74
N ARG A 2 -7.77 5.87 -16.78
CA ARG A 2 -8.21 4.94 -15.73
C ARG A 2 -9.00 5.67 -14.65
N ALA A 3 -9.96 4.99 -14.05
CA ALA A 3 -10.78 5.53 -12.97
C ALA A 3 -10.81 4.58 -11.79
N CYS A 4 -10.81 5.15 -10.58
CA CYS A 4 -10.95 4.39 -9.35
C CYS A 4 -12.34 3.72 -9.31
N ASN A 5 -13.42 4.49 -9.42
CA ASN A 5 -14.78 3.95 -9.46
C ASN A 5 -14.99 3.05 -10.70
N PRO A 6 -15.58 1.85 -10.61
CA PRO A 6 -16.26 1.22 -9.44
C PRO A 6 -15.37 0.34 -8.54
N CYS A 7 -14.04 0.37 -8.68
CA CYS A 7 -13.14 -0.41 -7.82
C CYS A 7 -13.17 0.09 -6.37
N THR A 8 -13.36 -0.83 -5.42
CA THR A 8 -13.40 -0.53 -3.99
C THR A 8 -12.20 -1.05 -3.20
N ALA A 9 -11.31 -1.81 -3.82
CA ALA A 9 -10.23 -2.52 -3.12
C ALA A 9 -9.46 -1.67 -2.09
N CYS A 10 -9.01 -0.46 -2.43
CA CYS A 10 -8.29 0.39 -1.47
C CYS A 10 -9.16 0.88 -0.30
N CYS A 11 -10.48 0.99 -0.53
CA CYS A 11 -11.49 1.41 0.45
C CYS A 11 -12.05 0.23 1.27
N ASP A 12 -11.88 -1.01 0.82
CA ASP A 12 -12.44 -2.22 1.47
C ASP A 12 -11.65 -2.67 2.70
N GLY A 13 -10.74 -1.83 3.21
CA GLY A 13 -10.02 -2.12 4.45
C GLY A 13 -8.81 -3.04 4.26
N TRP A 14 -8.09 -2.98 3.15
CA TRP A 14 -6.82 -3.72 3.03
C TRP A 14 -5.60 -2.86 3.35
N LEU A 15 -5.76 -1.54 3.32
CA LEU A 15 -4.73 -0.55 3.66
C LEU A 15 -4.98 -0.02 5.08
N LYS A 16 -3.92 0.32 5.81
CA LYS A 16 -4.00 1.04 7.09
C LYS A 16 -3.97 2.54 6.84
N ILE A 17 -5.14 3.17 6.74
CA ILE A 17 -5.29 4.61 6.46
C ILE A 17 -6.34 5.24 7.38
N ASN A 18 -6.34 6.56 7.47
CA ASN A 18 -7.39 7.32 8.15
C ASN A 18 -8.16 8.15 7.12
N ILE A 19 -9.49 8.10 7.15
CA ILE A 19 -10.36 8.91 6.32
C ILE A 19 -11.30 9.68 7.25
N GLN A 20 -11.13 11.00 7.33
CA GLN A 20 -11.95 11.88 8.17
C GLN A 20 -12.07 11.41 9.64
N GLY A 21 -10.96 10.99 10.24
CA GLY A 21 -10.91 10.48 11.62
C GLY A 21 -11.24 9.00 11.75
N GLN A 22 -11.75 8.34 10.71
CA GLN A 22 -12.09 6.92 10.74
C GLN A 22 -10.93 6.05 10.26
N ALA A 23 -10.49 5.12 11.12
CA ALA A 23 -9.51 4.12 10.75
C ALA A 23 -10.10 3.12 9.75
N VAL A 24 -9.38 2.89 8.66
CA VAL A 24 -9.61 1.87 7.64
C VAL A 24 -8.43 0.90 7.71
N HIS A 25 -8.70 -0.39 7.87
CA HIS A 25 -7.71 -1.46 7.99
C HIS A 25 -8.39 -2.83 7.80
N GLN A 26 -7.63 -3.91 7.91
CA GLN A 26 -8.12 -5.29 7.75
C GLN A 26 -9.36 -5.53 8.60
N GLY A 27 -10.46 -5.94 7.96
CA GLY A 27 -11.76 -6.17 8.61
C GLY A 27 -12.60 -4.90 8.84
N LYS A 28 -12.07 -3.71 8.56
CA LYS A 28 -12.75 -2.42 8.74
C LYS A 28 -12.69 -1.58 7.46
N PRO A 29 -13.65 -1.77 6.53
CA PRO A 29 -13.74 -0.96 5.32
C PRO A 29 -14.13 0.49 5.64
N CYS A 30 -13.86 1.38 4.69
CA CYS A 30 -14.36 2.76 4.73
C CYS A 30 -15.89 2.76 4.74
N ALA A 31 -16.50 3.59 5.59
CA ALA A 31 -17.96 3.73 5.70
C ALA A 31 -18.66 4.15 4.40
N HIS A 32 -17.92 4.76 3.45
CA HIS A 32 -18.43 5.17 2.15
C HIS A 32 -18.23 4.12 1.05
N SER A 33 -17.54 3.00 1.31
CA SER A 33 -17.45 1.89 0.35
C SER A 33 -18.82 1.23 0.22
N SER A 34 -19.34 1.11 -1.00
CA SER A 34 -20.59 0.39 -1.29
C SER A 34 -20.36 -1.05 -1.73
N GLY A 35 -19.09 -1.50 -1.80
CA GLY A 35 -18.70 -2.74 -2.48
C GLY A 35 -18.71 -2.67 -4.01
N ASN A 36 -19.31 -1.63 -4.59
CA ASN A 36 -19.35 -1.36 -6.04
C ASN A 36 -18.93 0.08 -6.39
N GLY A 37 -18.30 0.78 -5.45
CA GLY A 37 -17.85 2.15 -5.62
C GLY A 37 -17.78 2.93 -4.31
N CYS A 38 -17.55 4.23 -4.43
CA CYS A 38 -17.62 5.17 -3.32
C CYS A 38 -18.94 5.95 -3.38
N ARG A 39 -19.68 6.01 -2.26
CA ARG A 39 -20.96 6.73 -2.16
C ARG A 39 -20.81 8.25 -2.26
N ILE A 40 -19.64 8.78 -1.91
CA ILE A 40 -19.32 10.22 -1.94
C ILE A 40 -18.21 10.51 -2.95
N TYR A 41 -18.16 9.79 -4.08
CA TYR A 41 -16.99 9.85 -4.98
C TYR A 41 -16.66 11.26 -5.46
N ALA A 42 -17.66 12.11 -5.70
CA ALA A 42 -17.48 13.51 -6.11
C ALA A 42 -17.02 14.41 -4.96
N GLU A 43 -17.46 14.13 -3.72
CA GLU A 43 -17.14 14.93 -2.52
C GLU A 43 -16.02 14.30 -1.67
N ARG A 44 -15.29 13.33 -2.22
CA ARG A 44 -14.28 12.59 -1.46
C ARG A 44 -13.23 13.55 -0.88
N PRO A 45 -12.78 13.33 0.37
CA PRO A 45 -11.81 14.21 1.00
C PRO A 45 -10.52 14.22 0.19
N VAL A 46 -9.88 15.39 0.13
CA VAL A 46 -8.65 15.59 -0.64
C VAL A 46 -7.55 14.63 -0.14
N ASP A 47 -7.33 14.60 1.17
CA ASP A 47 -6.46 13.64 1.84
C ASP A 47 -7.29 12.58 2.60
N PRO A 48 -7.05 11.27 2.43
CA PRO A 48 -6.17 10.66 1.43
C PRO A 48 -6.84 10.40 0.09
N CYS A 49 -8.16 10.54 -0.03
CA CYS A 49 -8.91 9.90 -1.12
C CYS A 49 -8.64 10.49 -2.52
N VAL A 50 -8.31 11.78 -2.66
CA VAL A 50 -7.94 12.37 -3.96
C VAL A 50 -6.45 12.18 -4.24
N TYR A 51 -5.60 12.36 -3.23
CA TYR A 51 -4.15 12.27 -3.39
C TYR A 51 -3.64 10.84 -3.60
N PHE A 52 -4.28 9.87 -2.96
CA PHE A 52 -3.87 8.48 -3.06
C PHE A 52 -4.19 7.92 -4.45
N LYS A 53 -3.15 7.55 -5.20
CA LYS A 53 -3.24 6.77 -6.44
C LYS A 53 -2.51 5.44 -6.22
N CYS A 54 -3.23 4.32 -6.34
CA CYS A 54 -2.57 3.02 -6.41
C CYS A 54 -1.81 2.89 -7.74
N GLY A 55 -0.85 1.97 -7.81
CA GLY A 55 0.02 1.82 -8.96
C GLY A 55 -0.70 1.50 -10.27
N TRP A 56 -1.93 0.96 -10.24
CA TRP A 56 -2.76 0.80 -11.44
C TRP A 56 -3.41 2.11 -11.89
N LEU A 57 -3.82 2.97 -10.95
CA LEU A 57 -4.49 4.25 -11.24
C LEU A 57 -3.51 5.36 -11.63
N GLY A 58 -2.24 5.25 -11.25
CA GLY A 58 -1.20 6.22 -11.57
C GLY A 58 -1.12 6.51 -13.08
N GLU A 59 -0.77 7.75 -13.42
CA GLU A 59 -0.72 8.22 -14.82
C GLU A 59 0.32 7.45 -15.63
N ASP A 60 1.49 7.18 -15.05
CA ASP A 60 2.58 6.43 -15.67
C ASP A 60 2.49 4.91 -15.44
N SER A 61 1.29 4.39 -15.18
CA SER A 61 1.11 2.98 -14.84
C SER A 61 1.40 2.06 -16.02
N THR A 62 2.44 1.24 -15.89
CA THR A 62 2.77 0.16 -16.83
C THR A 62 2.04 -1.15 -16.53
N LEU A 63 1.15 -1.15 -15.53
CA LEU A 63 0.41 -2.35 -15.12
C LEU A 63 -0.65 -2.69 -16.18
N PRO A 64 -0.84 -3.97 -16.53
CA PRO A 64 -1.89 -4.38 -17.46
C PRO A 64 -3.29 -4.18 -16.85
N GLU A 65 -4.33 -4.14 -17.68
CA GLU A 65 -5.71 -3.91 -17.22
C GLU A 65 -6.18 -4.94 -16.18
N TRP A 66 -5.78 -6.20 -16.32
CA TRP A 66 -6.13 -7.25 -15.37
C TRP A 66 -5.47 -7.07 -13.99
N MET A 67 -4.45 -6.19 -13.86
CA MET A 67 -3.86 -5.79 -12.58
C MET A 67 -4.68 -4.73 -11.82
N LYS A 68 -5.86 -4.34 -12.35
CA LYS A 68 -6.83 -3.53 -11.58
C LYS A 68 -7.12 -4.24 -10.24
N PRO A 69 -7.04 -3.55 -9.09
CA PRO A 69 -6.98 -4.25 -7.79
C PRO A 69 -8.13 -5.22 -7.49
N VAL A 70 -9.36 -4.88 -7.86
CA VAL A 70 -10.53 -5.75 -7.65
C VAL A 70 -10.46 -7.05 -8.46
N LEU A 71 -9.79 -7.03 -9.62
CA LEU A 71 -9.62 -8.17 -10.52
C LEU A 71 -8.42 -9.02 -10.09
N ALA A 72 -7.27 -8.38 -9.85
CA ALA A 72 -6.02 -9.04 -9.49
C ALA A 72 -5.97 -9.52 -8.04
N LYS A 73 -6.90 -9.04 -7.21
CA LYS A 73 -6.91 -9.16 -5.75
C LYS A 73 -5.60 -8.72 -5.10
N VAL A 74 -4.99 -7.65 -5.63
CA VAL A 74 -3.78 -7.03 -5.07
C VAL A 74 -3.78 -5.53 -5.33
N ILE A 75 -3.35 -4.75 -4.34
CA ILE A 75 -3.08 -3.33 -4.45
C ILE A 75 -1.56 -3.19 -4.61
N PHE A 76 -1.12 -2.73 -5.78
CA PHE A 76 0.29 -2.38 -6.02
C PHE A 76 0.53 -0.94 -5.60
N LEU A 77 1.58 -0.70 -4.83
CA LEU A 77 1.99 0.60 -4.30
C LEU A 77 3.45 0.84 -4.72
N PRO A 78 3.69 1.65 -5.76
CA PRO A 78 5.06 1.91 -6.20
C PRO A 78 5.81 2.81 -5.20
N ALA A 79 7.12 2.66 -5.13
CA ALA A 79 8.07 3.58 -4.48
C ALA A 79 7.77 3.87 -2.99
N GLN A 80 7.38 2.85 -2.22
CA GLN A 80 7.02 3.02 -0.81
C GLN A 80 8.24 3.18 0.11
N SER A 81 9.42 2.79 -0.35
CA SER A 81 10.69 3.01 0.34
C SER A 81 11.84 3.01 -0.68
N ALA A 82 13.08 3.06 -0.22
CA ALA A 82 14.24 2.76 -1.03
C ALA A 82 15.23 1.88 -0.26
N TRP A 83 16.13 1.21 -0.95
CA TRP A 83 17.21 0.43 -0.36
C TRP A 83 18.42 0.50 -1.28
N ARG A 84 19.56 1.00 -0.76
CA ARG A 84 20.79 1.18 -1.55
C ARG A 84 20.58 1.92 -2.88
N GLY A 85 19.75 2.97 -2.85
CA GLY A 85 19.40 3.78 -4.03
C GLY A 85 18.33 3.16 -4.94
N LEU A 86 17.92 1.91 -4.72
CA LEU A 86 16.82 1.29 -5.47
C LEU A 86 15.49 1.60 -4.80
N LEU A 87 14.50 2.03 -5.59
CA LEU A 87 13.14 2.21 -5.08
C LEU A 87 12.51 0.85 -4.79
N VAL A 88 11.82 0.75 -3.65
CA VAL A 88 11.16 -0.47 -3.18
C VAL A 88 9.65 -0.33 -3.38
N ASP A 89 9.08 -1.29 -4.10
CA ASP A 89 7.64 -1.39 -4.31
C ASP A 89 6.98 -2.26 -3.25
N MET A 90 5.69 -2.04 -3.02
CA MET A 90 4.90 -2.82 -2.08
C MET A 90 3.66 -3.39 -2.75
N ALA A 91 3.28 -4.61 -2.40
CA ALA A 91 2.03 -5.23 -2.80
C ALA A 91 1.21 -5.69 -1.59
N VAL A 92 -0.07 -5.31 -1.55
CA VAL A 92 -1.00 -5.64 -0.46
C VAL A 92 -2.13 -6.51 -1.02
N PRO A 93 -2.45 -7.67 -0.41
CA PRO A 93 -3.52 -8.52 -0.90
C PRO A 93 -4.90 -7.92 -0.62
N VAL A 94 -5.82 -8.09 -1.57
CA VAL A 94 -7.26 -7.87 -1.38
C VAL A 94 -7.86 -9.21 -0.96
N GLY A 95 -7.81 -9.49 0.34
CA GLY A 95 -8.11 -10.81 0.89
C GLY A 95 -6.96 -11.33 1.76
N ARG A 96 -6.81 -12.65 1.85
CA ARG A 96 -5.77 -13.28 2.70
C ARG A 96 -4.36 -13.13 2.11
N SER A 97 -4.19 -13.50 0.85
CA SER A 97 -2.90 -13.53 0.16
C SER A 97 -3.03 -13.07 -1.29
N ILE A 98 -1.90 -12.72 -1.91
CA ILE A 98 -1.86 -12.30 -3.32
C ILE A 98 -2.05 -13.55 -4.19
N PRO A 99 -2.99 -13.56 -5.15
CA PRO A 99 -3.14 -14.69 -6.07
C PRO A 99 -1.83 -14.98 -6.82
N GLN A 100 -1.54 -16.26 -7.03
CA GLN A 100 -0.28 -16.72 -7.62
C GLN A 100 0.03 -16.04 -8.97
N ARG A 101 -0.98 -15.89 -9.85
CA ARG A 101 -0.83 -15.18 -11.13
C ARG A 101 -0.31 -13.75 -10.95
N ALA A 102 -0.89 -13.00 -10.01
CA ALA A 102 -0.49 -11.64 -9.73
C ALA A 102 0.90 -11.57 -9.09
N LEU A 103 1.21 -12.48 -8.15
CA LEU A 103 2.53 -12.54 -7.51
C LEU A 103 3.66 -12.86 -8.50
N ILE A 104 3.46 -13.83 -9.39
CA ILE A 104 4.42 -14.16 -10.45
C ILE A 104 4.68 -12.93 -11.34
N TRP A 105 3.61 -12.26 -11.76
CA TRP A 105 3.74 -11.05 -12.58
C TRP A 105 4.49 -9.93 -11.84
N LEU A 106 4.19 -9.71 -10.55
CA LEU A 106 4.85 -8.70 -9.73
C LEU A 106 6.34 -8.98 -9.54
N ARG A 107 6.75 -10.25 -9.42
CA ARG A 107 8.17 -10.63 -9.37
C ARG A 107 8.89 -10.35 -10.69
N GLN A 108 8.26 -10.69 -11.82
CA GLN A 108 8.79 -10.36 -13.14
C GLN A 108 8.86 -8.85 -13.38
N HIS A 109 7.87 -8.11 -12.87
CA HIS A 109 7.86 -6.65 -12.93
C HIS A 109 9.03 -6.07 -12.13
N ALA A 110 9.22 -6.53 -10.89
CA ALA A 110 10.33 -6.13 -10.01
C ALA A 110 11.71 -6.34 -10.65
N GLU A 111 11.92 -7.48 -11.34
CA GLU A 111 13.14 -7.75 -12.11
C GLU A 111 13.33 -6.76 -13.24
N LYS A 112 12.31 -6.60 -14.09
CA LYS A 112 12.38 -5.74 -15.28
C LYS A 112 12.60 -4.28 -14.92
N SER A 113 12.01 -3.82 -13.83
CA SER A 113 12.14 -2.44 -13.36
C SER A 113 13.36 -2.20 -12.47
N ASN A 114 14.09 -3.26 -12.08
CA ASN A 114 15.14 -3.20 -11.07
C ASN A 114 14.69 -2.53 -9.76
N ARG A 115 13.52 -2.95 -9.26
CA ARG A 115 12.89 -2.41 -8.06
C ARG A 115 12.53 -3.57 -7.13
N PRO A 116 13.18 -3.69 -5.95
CA PRO A 116 12.83 -4.74 -5.01
C PRO A 116 11.37 -4.64 -4.58
N LEU A 117 10.75 -5.78 -4.30
CA LEU A 117 9.35 -5.89 -3.94
C LEU A 117 9.20 -6.40 -2.52
N ILE A 118 8.36 -5.74 -1.73
CA ILE A 118 7.83 -6.26 -0.47
C ILE A 118 6.36 -6.60 -0.67
N TRP A 119 5.89 -7.70 -0.08
CA TRP A 119 4.45 -7.95 -0.01
C TRP A 119 4.04 -8.50 1.33
N THR A 120 2.75 -8.35 1.63
CA THR A 120 2.16 -8.83 2.87
C THR A 120 1.20 -10.01 2.64
N GLU A 121 0.97 -10.81 3.67
CA GLU A 121 -0.20 -11.68 3.77
C GLU A 121 -0.96 -11.37 5.06
N ASN A 122 -2.28 -11.23 4.95
CA ASN A 122 -3.15 -10.95 6.08
C ASN A 122 -3.38 -12.24 6.88
N LEU A 123 -3.22 -12.14 8.19
CA LEU A 123 -3.47 -13.28 9.09
C LEU A 123 -4.93 -13.30 9.53
N LYS A 124 -5.44 -14.51 9.74
CA LYS A 124 -6.72 -14.74 10.40
C LYS A 124 -6.51 -15.47 11.70
N GLN A 125 -7.23 -15.04 12.73
CA GLN A 125 -7.36 -15.73 14.00
C GLN A 125 -8.85 -15.86 14.28
N ASP A 126 -9.31 -17.07 14.60
CA ASP A 126 -10.72 -17.38 14.88
C ASP A 126 -11.70 -16.93 13.76
N GLY A 127 -11.24 -16.99 12.50
CA GLY A 127 -12.03 -16.62 11.32
C GLY A 127 -11.97 -15.14 10.93
N GLU A 128 -11.50 -14.28 11.83
CA GLU A 128 -11.40 -12.83 11.65
C GLU A 128 -9.99 -12.40 11.23
N PHE A 129 -9.89 -11.33 10.45
CA PHE A 129 -8.59 -10.77 10.10
C PHE A 129 -7.99 -10.03 11.29
N THR A 130 -6.70 -10.26 11.53
CA THR A 130 -5.96 -9.54 12.57
C THR A 130 -5.19 -8.36 11.98
N GLU A 131 -4.68 -7.49 12.84
CA GLU A 131 -3.76 -6.44 12.43
C GLU A 131 -2.35 -6.93 12.08
N LYS A 132 -2.04 -8.20 12.40
CA LYS A 132 -0.75 -8.82 12.12
C LYS A 132 -0.70 -9.35 10.69
N GLN A 133 0.48 -9.24 10.09
CA GLN A 133 0.71 -9.66 8.72
C GLN A 133 2.04 -10.40 8.63
N ASN A 134 2.11 -11.40 7.76
CA ASN A 134 3.39 -11.89 7.30
C ASN A 134 3.93 -10.92 6.25
N VAL A 135 5.24 -10.73 6.22
CA VAL A 135 5.91 -9.84 5.27
C VAL A 135 7.01 -10.61 4.57
N TYR A 136 7.06 -10.47 3.26
CA TYR A 136 7.99 -11.16 2.38
C TYR A 136 8.68 -10.17 1.45
N ALA A 137 9.83 -10.56 0.90
CA ALA A 137 10.61 -9.75 -0.02
C ALA A 137 11.07 -10.54 -1.24
N TYR A 138 11.24 -9.83 -2.36
CA TYR A 138 11.81 -10.30 -3.60
C TYR A 138 12.76 -9.26 -4.19
N GLY A 139 13.86 -9.71 -4.81
CA GLY A 139 14.94 -8.87 -5.30
C GLY A 139 16.31 -9.44 -4.91
N PRO A 140 17.36 -8.61 -4.84
CA PRO A 140 18.71 -9.04 -4.44
C PRO A 140 18.72 -9.84 -3.14
N VAL A 141 19.62 -10.81 -3.01
CA VAL A 141 19.66 -11.72 -1.85
C VAL A 141 19.86 -10.92 -0.55
N GLU A 142 20.71 -9.90 -0.57
CA GLU A 142 20.98 -9.04 0.58
C GLU A 142 19.74 -8.22 0.98
N PHE A 143 18.90 -7.84 0.00
CA PHE A 143 17.63 -7.17 0.27
C PHE A 143 16.66 -8.11 0.99
N GLN A 144 16.57 -9.35 0.53
CA GLN A 144 15.73 -10.36 1.16
C GLN A 144 16.19 -10.67 2.59
N GLU A 145 17.50 -10.83 2.81
CA GLU A 145 18.08 -11.03 4.14
C GLU A 145 17.85 -9.85 5.08
N LYS A 146 18.07 -8.62 4.60
CA LYS A 146 17.79 -7.41 5.39
C LYS A 146 16.31 -7.35 5.77
N THR A 147 15.42 -7.65 4.83
CA THR A 147 13.98 -7.67 5.10
C THR A 147 13.64 -8.73 6.15
N ARG A 148 14.15 -9.96 6.04
CA ARG A 148 13.92 -11.01 7.05
C ARG A 148 14.34 -10.58 8.46
N LYS A 149 15.48 -9.90 8.59
CA LYS A 149 15.93 -9.35 9.89
C LYS A 149 14.95 -8.29 10.42
N LEU A 150 14.53 -7.35 9.58
CA LEU A 150 13.58 -6.31 9.96
C LEU A 150 12.19 -6.85 10.30
N VAL A 151 11.76 -7.95 9.67
CA VAL A 151 10.50 -8.64 10.01
C VAL A 151 10.52 -9.12 11.45
N ILE A 152 11.62 -9.72 11.90
CA ILE A 152 11.79 -10.19 13.28
C ILE A 152 11.87 -9.00 14.23
N GLU A 153 12.70 -8.00 13.91
CA GLU A 153 12.93 -6.82 14.74
C GLU A 153 11.66 -5.98 14.97
N HIS A 154 10.73 -5.99 14.01
CA HIS A 154 9.54 -5.15 14.05
C HIS A 154 8.22 -5.92 14.16
N ASP A 155 8.26 -7.19 14.57
CA ASP A 155 7.09 -8.09 14.72
C ASP A 155 6.16 -8.04 13.50
N GLY A 156 6.74 -8.10 12.30
CA GLY A 156 5.99 -8.06 11.03
C GLY A 156 5.35 -6.71 10.67
N SER A 157 5.65 -5.63 11.39
CA SER A 157 5.12 -4.29 11.08
C SER A 157 5.70 -3.74 9.79
N VAL A 158 4.97 -3.89 8.68
CA VAL A 158 5.44 -3.46 7.35
C VAL A 158 5.77 -1.96 7.28
N ARG A 159 5.04 -1.11 8.02
CA ARG A 159 5.34 0.33 8.10
C ARG A 159 6.71 0.58 8.73
N ARG A 160 7.04 -0.11 9.82
CA ARG A 160 8.36 0.00 10.48
C ARG A 160 9.46 -0.54 9.59
N ILE A 161 9.23 -1.68 8.92
CA ILE A 161 10.17 -2.27 7.96
C ILE A 161 10.48 -1.29 6.83
N LEU A 162 9.46 -0.72 6.18
CA LEU A 162 9.63 0.25 5.10
C LEU A 162 10.36 1.52 5.59
N ASN A 163 10.04 2.00 6.79
CA ASN A 163 10.71 3.16 7.38
C ASN A 163 12.18 2.88 7.72
N ALA A 164 12.51 1.68 8.18
CA ALA A 164 13.88 1.27 8.49
C ALA A 164 14.75 1.06 7.22
N MET A 165 14.10 0.85 6.07
CA MET A 165 14.78 0.87 4.76
C MET A 165 14.91 2.29 4.21
N ALA A 166 14.00 3.20 4.60
CA ALA A 166 13.80 4.48 3.94
C ALA A 166 15.06 5.33 3.79
N LEU A 167 15.06 6.12 2.73
CA LEU A 167 16.11 7.08 2.44
C LEU A 167 16.35 8.03 3.63
N PRO A 168 17.61 8.49 3.82
CA PRO A 168 17.88 9.70 4.57
C PRO A 168 16.95 10.83 4.10
N PRO A 169 16.55 11.77 4.98
CA PRO A 169 15.57 12.81 4.68
C PRO A 169 15.81 13.57 3.36
N ALA A 170 17.07 13.72 2.96
CA ALA A 170 17.50 14.42 1.75
C ALA A 170 16.97 13.86 0.41
N PHE A 171 16.43 12.63 0.38
CA PHE A 171 15.89 12.02 -0.84
C PHE A 171 14.39 11.70 -0.75
N ARG A 172 13.68 12.21 0.27
CA ARG A 172 12.22 12.05 0.37
C ARG A 172 11.52 12.98 -0.63
N SER A 173 10.68 12.41 -1.50
CA SER A 173 9.70 13.18 -2.27
C SER A 173 8.56 13.63 -1.33
N PRO A 174 7.92 14.81 -1.53
CA PRO A 174 6.96 15.41 -0.58
C PRO A 174 5.63 14.64 -0.42
N ALA A 175 5.43 13.53 -1.11
CA ALA A 175 4.12 12.90 -1.29
C ALA A 175 3.55 12.15 -0.08
N LEU A 176 4.21 12.18 1.07
CA LEU A 176 3.63 11.71 2.34
C LEU A 176 3.85 12.80 3.37
N GLY A 177 2.85 13.68 3.48
CA GLY A 177 2.83 14.77 4.45
C GLY A 177 3.19 14.26 5.84
N THR A 178 4.26 14.82 6.40
CA THR A 178 4.43 14.89 7.84
C THR A 178 3.37 15.87 8.33
N VAL A 179 2.42 15.39 9.13
CA VAL A 179 1.60 16.28 9.95
C VAL A 179 2.57 16.99 10.88
N SER A 180 2.90 18.23 10.58
CA SER A 180 3.50 19.15 11.53
C SER A 180 2.38 19.60 12.46
N GLU A 181 2.41 19.11 13.69
CA GLU A 181 1.75 19.77 14.82
C GLU A 181 2.43 21.13 15.03
N THR A 182 1.94 22.18 14.35
CA THR A 182 2.01 23.59 14.79
C THR A 182 1.46 24.50 13.70
N SER A 183 0.15 24.73 13.70
CA SER A 183 -0.48 26.00 13.30
C SER A 183 -2.01 25.87 13.29
N LEU A 184 -2.62 25.96 14.47
CA LEU A 184 -4.02 26.39 14.53
C LEU A 184 -4.04 27.91 14.31
N PRO A 185 -4.76 28.45 13.31
CA PRO A 185 -5.01 29.88 13.27
C PRO A 185 -6.02 30.23 14.37
N ARG A 186 -5.60 31.10 15.29
CA ARG A 186 -6.53 31.86 16.13
C ARG A 186 -7.35 32.75 15.18
N TYR A 187 -8.65 32.50 15.09
CA TYR A 187 -9.57 33.51 14.58
C TYR A 187 -9.77 34.55 15.69
N GLN A 188 -9.43 35.80 15.37
CA GLN A 188 -10.05 36.98 15.97
C GLN A 188 -11.36 37.25 15.26
#